data_AF-A0A1B7LLU1-F1
#
_entry.id   AF-A0A1B7LLU1-F1
#
_cell.length_a   1.000
_cell.length_b   1.000
_cell.length_c   1.000
_cell.angle_alpha   90.00
_cell.angle_beta   90.00
_cell.angle_gamma   90.00
#
_symmetry.space_group_name_H-M   'P 1'
#
loop_
_entity.id
_entity.type
_entity.pdbx_description
1 polymer ?
#
loop_
_entity_poly.entity_id
_entity_poly.type
_entity_poly.pdbx_seq_one_letter_code
_entity_poly.pdbx_strand_id
1 'polypeptide(L)'
;MICLNDLLRIEQDDFDSVKVRFVISHDEIDILKEYLKDSDYVNNKYFMWRNENTNFKIGQIIVCILRIEKDIWLLTSVRKITKDLNTINDIGYESEEVEEYKKFFGRVIIKYHNTSQNMIRKYENIHNELEVNQILKNIFSNNDFLSIRE
;
A
#
# COMPACT_ATOMS: atom_id res chain seq x y z
N MET A 1 -8.97 19.50 -2.00
CA MET A 1 -8.41 18.17 -2.28
C MET A 1 -7.57 17.79 -1.08
N ILE A 2 -7.78 16.61 -0.50
CA ILE A 2 -6.97 16.08 0.60
C ILE A 2 -6.09 14.99 -0.02
N CYS A 3 -4.78 15.05 0.19
CA CYS A 3 -3.83 14.05 -0.25
C CYS A 3 -3.49 13.09 0.89
N LEU A 4 -2.95 11.92 0.57
CA LEU A 4 -2.57 10.92 1.56
C LEU A 4 -1.58 11.49 2.59
N ASN A 5 -0.67 12.39 2.18
CA ASN A 5 0.26 13.00 3.13
C ASN A 5 -0.40 13.94 4.15
N ASP A 6 -1.60 14.47 3.88
CA ASP A 6 -2.34 15.26 4.88
C ASP A 6 -2.76 14.37 6.07
N LEU A 7 -2.90 13.05 5.83
CA LEU A 7 -3.22 12.05 6.84
C LEU A 7 -1.97 11.47 7.50
N LEU A 8 -0.96 11.11 6.69
CA LEU A 8 0.26 10.45 7.18
C LEU A 8 1.27 11.43 7.77
N ARG A 9 1.24 12.70 7.36
CA ARG A 9 2.13 13.76 7.83
C ARG A 9 3.59 13.35 7.85
N ILE A 10 4.02 12.67 6.79
CA ILE A 10 5.41 12.32 6.60
C ILE A 10 6.15 13.64 6.33
N GLU A 11 7.21 13.87 7.08
CA GLU A 11 8.03 15.06 6.93
C GLU A 11 8.81 14.99 5.61
N GLN A 12 9.02 16.14 4.98
CA GLN A 12 9.67 16.20 3.68
C GLN A 12 11.11 15.64 3.71
N ASP A 13 11.81 15.83 4.84
CA ASP A 13 13.15 15.32 5.08
C ASP A 13 13.21 13.77 5.09
N ASP A 14 12.07 13.10 5.32
CA ASP A 14 11.99 11.63 5.36
C ASP A 14 11.57 11.01 4.01
N PHE A 15 11.20 11.81 3.00
CA PHE A 15 10.59 11.31 1.76
C PHE A 15 11.45 10.31 0.97
N ASP A 16 12.77 10.43 1.03
CA ASP A 16 13.70 9.53 0.35
C ASP A 16 13.74 8.13 0.99
N SER A 17 13.41 8.07 2.27
CA SER A 17 13.29 6.87 3.09
C SER A 17 11.90 6.23 3.00
N VAL A 18 11.00 6.78 2.19
CA VAL A 18 9.63 6.27 2.02
C VAL A 18 9.39 5.83 0.58
N LYS A 19 8.81 4.65 0.41
CA LYS A 19 8.31 4.15 -0.87
C LYS A 19 6.83 3.81 -0.77
N VAL A 20 6.16 3.85 -1.91
CA VAL A 20 4.79 3.37 -2.07
C VAL A 20 4.85 2.09 -2.89
N ARG A 21 4.27 1.02 -2.35
CA ARG A 21 4.10 -0.24 -3.05
C ARG A 21 2.64 -0.41 -3.43
N PHE A 22 2.40 -0.54 -4.72
CA PHE A 22 1.11 -0.88 -5.29
C PHE A 22 1.05 -2.40 -5.49
N VAL A 23 -0.06 -3.01 -5.08
CA VAL A 23 -0.35 -4.42 -5.35
C VAL A 23 -1.65 -4.51 -6.15
N ILE A 24 -1.59 -5.29 -7.23
CA ILE A 24 -2.70 -5.54 -8.15
C ILE A 24 -2.93 -7.04 -8.28
N SER A 25 -4.16 -7.43 -8.61
CA SER A 25 -4.47 -8.79 -9.05
C SER A 25 -3.66 -9.16 -10.30
N HIS A 26 -3.24 -10.41 -10.38
CA HIS A 26 -2.60 -11.02 -11.55
C HIS A 26 -3.35 -12.30 -11.94
N ASP A 27 -3.04 -12.89 -13.08
CA ASP A 27 -3.89 -13.84 -13.82
C ASP A 27 -4.69 -14.85 -12.98
N GLU A 28 -4.06 -15.51 -12.00
CA GLU A 28 -4.70 -16.53 -11.16
C GLU A 28 -5.14 -16.03 -9.78
N ILE A 29 -4.78 -14.80 -9.39
CA ILE A 29 -4.94 -14.29 -8.03
C ILE A 29 -5.68 -12.95 -8.04
N ASP A 30 -6.90 -12.99 -7.50
CA ASP A 30 -7.68 -11.81 -7.14
C ASP A 30 -7.25 -11.30 -5.76
N ILE A 31 -6.31 -10.35 -5.74
CA ILE A 31 -5.68 -9.91 -4.49
C ILE A 31 -6.68 -9.27 -3.53
N LEU A 32 -7.73 -8.66 -4.06
CA LEU A 32 -8.75 -8.01 -3.25
C LEU A 32 -9.61 -9.06 -2.52
N LYS A 33 -9.95 -10.16 -3.18
CA LYS A 33 -10.62 -11.29 -2.52
C LYS A 33 -9.74 -11.95 -1.47
N GLU A 34 -8.45 -12.13 -1.75
CA GLU A 34 -7.50 -12.65 -0.76
C GLU A 34 -7.39 -11.72 0.45
N TYR A 35 -7.33 -10.39 0.22
CA TYR A 35 -7.29 -9.41 1.31
C TYR A 35 -8.54 -9.44 2.19
N LEU A 36 -9.72 -9.58 1.58
CA LEU A 36 -10.99 -9.68 2.32
C LEU A 36 -11.14 -10.98 3.11
N LYS A 37 -10.42 -12.03 2.71
CA LYS A 37 -10.36 -13.31 3.42
C LYS A 37 -9.35 -13.26 4.57
N ASP A 38 -8.17 -12.73 4.30
CA ASP A 38 -7.05 -12.62 5.24
C ASP A 38 -6.14 -11.45 4.86
N SER A 39 -6.35 -10.31 5.51
CA SER A 39 -5.57 -9.10 5.27
C SER A 39 -4.10 -9.26 5.68
N ASP A 40 -3.82 -10.04 6.71
CA ASP A 40 -2.47 -10.24 7.24
C ASP A 40 -1.65 -11.10 6.28
N TYR A 41 -2.26 -12.12 5.69
CA TYR A 41 -1.63 -12.88 4.62
C TYR A 41 -1.21 -11.97 3.45
N VAL A 42 -2.09 -11.06 3.02
CA VAL A 42 -1.77 -10.13 1.94
C VAL A 42 -0.65 -9.16 2.32
N ASN A 43 -0.76 -8.54 3.50
CA ASN A 43 0.21 -7.58 4.03
C ASN A 43 1.60 -8.18 4.28
N ASN A 44 1.69 -9.43 4.72
CA ASN A 44 2.97 -10.09 5.00
C ASN A 44 3.56 -10.82 3.79
N LYS A 45 2.74 -11.28 2.84
CA LYS A 45 3.23 -11.98 1.65
C LYS A 45 3.44 -11.05 0.46
N TYR A 46 2.38 -10.50 -0.11
CA TYR A 46 2.44 -9.83 -1.42
C TYR A 46 3.14 -8.48 -1.35
N PHE A 47 2.97 -7.75 -0.24
CA PHE A 47 3.68 -6.49 -0.05
C PHE A 47 5.16 -6.66 0.28
N MET A 48 5.57 -7.82 0.81
CA MET A 48 6.98 -8.13 1.10
C MET A 48 7.65 -9.03 0.07
N TRP A 49 6.92 -9.42 -0.98
CA TRP A 49 7.46 -10.20 -2.09
C TRP A 49 8.62 -9.47 -2.78
N ARG A 50 9.72 -10.18 -3.06
CA ARG A 50 10.88 -9.65 -3.78
C ARG A 50 10.96 -10.27 -5.15
N ASN A 51 10.96 -9.43 -6.19
CA ASN A 51 11.45 -9.81 -7.52
C ASN A 51 12.85 -9.21 -7.73
N GLU A 52 13.44 -9.43 -8.89
CA GLU A 52 14.79 -8.94 -9.21
C GLU A 52 14.95 -7.42 -9.09
N ASN A 53 13.86 -6.67 -9.32
CA ASN A 53 13.85 -5.21 -9.28
C ASN A 53 13.38 -4.64 -7.93
N THR A 54 12.90 -5.49 -7.01
CA THR A 54 12.53 -5.07 -5.67
C THR A 54 13.80 -4.89 -4.84
N ASN A 55 14.02 -3.66 -4.38
CA ASN A 55 15.16 -3.32 -3.53
C ASN A 55 14.71 -2.40 -2.39
N PHE A 56 14.16 -2.99 -1.33
CA PHE A 56 13.92 -2.28 -0.08
C PHE A 56 15.13 -2.37 0.85
N LYS A 57 15.30 -1.34 1.67
CA LYS A 57 16.39 -1.25 2.64
C LYS A 57 15.82 -1.39 4.06
N ILE A 58 16.61 -1.97 4.96
CA ILE A 58 16.28 -1.97 6.40
C ILE A 58 16.10 -0.52 6.87
N GLY A 59 15.05 -0.28 7.64
CA GLY A 59 14.64 1.05 8.11
C GLY A 59 13.73 1.82 7.15
N GLN A 60 13.60 1.39 5.89
CA GLN A 60 12.74 2.04 4.91
C GLN A 60 11.25 1.87 5.28
N ILE A 61 10.46 2.93 5.09
CA ILE A 61 9.01 2.89 5.25
C ILE A 61 8.34 2.58 3.92
N ILE A 62 7.42 1.63 3.91
CA ILE A 62 6.64 1.20 2.75
C ILE A 62 5.17 1.48 3.01
N VAL A 63 4.60 2.41 2.25
CA VAL A 63 3.15 2.66 2.18
C VAL A 63 2.54 1.61 1.25
N CYS A 64 1.71 0.73 1.81
CA CYS A 64 1.16 -0.44 1.13
C CYS A 64 -0.26 -0.15 0.64
N ILE A 65 -0.43 -0.10 -0.69
CA ILE A 65 -1.69 0.27 -1.34
C ILE A 65 -2.13 -0.85 -2.28
N LEU A 66 -3.37 -1.32 -2.12
CA LEU A 66 -3.96 -2.43 -2.89
C LEU A 66 -5.01 -1.90 -3.86
N ARG A 67 -5.03 -2.37 -5.11
CA ARG A 67 -6.02 -1.92 -6.09
C ARG A 67 -7.39 -2.52 -5.81
N ILE A 68 -8.39 -1.66 -5.66
CA ILE A 68 -9.80 -2.06 -5.63
C ILE A 68 -10.28 -2.21 -7.07
N GLU A 69 -10.16 -1.14 -7.86
CA GLU A 69 -10.60 -1.08 -9.25
C GLU A 69 -9.92 0.10 -9.97
N LYS A 70 -9.43 -0.09 -11.19
CA LYS A 70 -8.85 0.97 -12.04
C LYS A 70 -7.89 1.89 -11.27
N ASP A 71 -8.30 3.14 -11.02
CA ASP A 71 -7.52 4.20 -10.35
C ASP A 71 -7.87 4.32 -8.86
N ILE A 72 -8.67 3.40 -8.33
CA ILE A 72 -9.13 3.36 -6.94
C ILE A 72 -8.37 2.30 -6.17
N TRP A 73 -7.84 2.72 -5.04
CA TRP A 73 -6.94 1.93 -4.23
C TRP A 73 -7.29 2.02 -2.74
N LEU A 74 -6.84 1.04 -1.98
CA LEU A 74 -7.01 0.93 -0.54
C LEU A 74 -5.65 1.03 0.16
N LEU A 75 -5.52 1.93 1.14
CA LEU A 75 -4.38 1.87 2.06
C LEU A 75 -4.54 0.67 2.99
N THR A 76 -3.71 -0.37 2.83
CA THR A 76 -3.83 -1.59 3.64
C THR A 76 -2.93 -1.58 4.88
N SER A 77 -1.74 -0.99 4.77
CA SER A 77 -0.79 -0.84 5.87
C SER A 77 0.29 0.19 5.54
N VAL A 78 1.02 0.62 6.56
CA VAL A 78 2.30 1.33 6.44
C VAL A 78 3.30 0.57 7.29
N ARG A 79 4.42 0.16 6.69
CA ARG A 79 5.33 -0.81 7.31
C ARG A 79 6.77 -0.35 7.28
N LYS A 80 7.53 -0.61 8.34
CA LYS A 80 8.97 -0.40 8.40
C LYS A 80 9.69 -1.71 8.13
N ILE A 81 10.61 -1.73 7.17
CA ILE A 81 11.42 -2.92 6.91
C ILE A 81 12.39 -3.15 8.07
N THR A 82 12.34 -4.34 8.66
CA THR A 82 13.20 -4.73 9.78
C THR A 82 14.34 -5.65 9.35
N LYS A 83 14.15 -6.39 8.26
CA LYS A 83 15.14 -7.36 7.78
C LYS A 83 15.01 -7.62 6.28
N ASP A 84 16.16 -7.82 5.62
CA ASP A 84 16.24 -8.39 4.28
C ASP A 84 16.53 -9.90 4.40
N LEU A 85 15.67 -10.72 3.81
CA LEU A 85 15.77 -12.18 3.80
C LEU A 85 16.65 -12.71 2.66
N ASN A 86 17.13 -11.82 1.78
CA ASN A 86 17.94 -12.15 0.61
C ASN A 86 17.34 -13.25 -0.28
N THR A 87 16.00 -13.29 -0.35
CA THR A 87 15.26 -14.30 -1.12
C THR A 87 14.57 -13.63 -2.30
N ILE A 88 14.75 -14.18 -3.50
CA ILE A 88 14.17 -13.68 -4.76
C ILE A 88 13.04 -14.61 -5.16
N ASN A 89 11.97 -14.05 -5.72
CA ASN A 89 10.74 -14.74 -6.09
C ASN A 89 10.07 -15.43 -4.89
N ASP A 90 10.17 -14.81 -3.73
CA ASP A 90 9.43 -15.17 -2.51
C ASP A 90 9.29 -13.92 -1.62
N ILE A 91 8.78 -14.11 -0.40
CA ILE A 91 8.86 -13.14 0.69
C ILE A 91 10.33 -12.78 0.93
N GLY A 92 10.71 -11.56 0.57
CA GLY A 92 12.10 -11.11 0.64
C GLY A 92 12.40 -10.22 1.85
N TYR A 93 11.39 -9.81 2.61
CA TYR A 93 11.54 -8.85 3.70
C TYR A 93 10.67 -9.20 4.91
N GLU A 94 11.20 -9.01 6.10
CA GLU A 94 10.40 -8.88 7.33
C GLU A 94 10.13 -7.39 7.56
N SER A 95 8.95 -7.10 8.12
CA SER A 95 8.55 -5.73 8.41
C SER A 95 7.52 -5.66 9.53
N GLU A 96 7.45 -4.50 10.16
CA GLU A 96 6.51 -4.21 11.25
C GLU A 96 5.59 -3.06 10.84
N GLU A 97 4.36 -3.08 11.32
CA GLU A 97 3.43 -1.97 11.12
C GLU A 97 3.88 -0.73 11.88
N VAL A 98 3.71 0.44 11.26
CA VAL A 98 3.90 1.72 11.94
C VAL A 98 2.62 2.07 12.69
N GLU A 99 2.62 1.86 14.01
CA GLU A 99 1.42 1.92 14.86
C GLU A 99 0.66 3.25 14.75
N GLU A 100 1.35 4.37 14.51
CA GLU A 100 0.75 5.70 14.34
C GLU A 100 -0.32 5.74 13.22
N TYR A 101 -0.13 4.94 12.17
CA TYR A 101 -0.98 4.95 10.99
C TYR A 101 -2.08 3.90 11.01
N LYS A 102 -2.11 3.04 12.04
CA LYS A 102 -3.01 1.89 12.13
C LYS A 102 -4.49 2.25 12.03
N LYS A 103 -4.87 3.41 12.54
CA LYS A 103 -6.25 3.95 12.43
C LYS A 103 -6.74 4.15 10.99
N PHE A 104 -5.84 4.19 10.01
CA PHE A 104 -6.13 4.38 8.60
C PHE A 104 -6.15 3.07 7.79
N PHE A 105 -5.60 1.99 8.33
CA PHE A 105 -5.45 0.72 7.62
C PHE A 105 -6.79 0.12 7.27
N GLY A 106 -6.95 -0.26 6.01
CA GLY A 106 -8.19 -0.78 5.46
C GLY A 106 -9.33 0.25 5.41
N ARG A 107 -9.07 1.55 5.60
CA ARG A 107 -10.15 2.58 5.68
C ARG A 107 -9.99 3.73 4.70
N VAL A 108 -8.77 4.02 4.27
CA VAL A 108 -8.51 5.15 3.37
C VAL A 108 -8.56 4.66 1.92
N ILE A 109 -9.54 5.17 1.18
CA ILE A 109 -9.68 4.98 -0.26
C ILE A 109 -8.95 6.12 -0.96
N ILE A 110 -8.08 5.74 -1.89
CA ILE A 110 -7.17 6.63 -2.59
C ILE A 110 -7.51 6.58 -4.08
N LYS A 111 -7.58 7.75 -4.71
CA LYS A 111 -7.66 7.88 -6.16
C LYS A 111 -6.28 8.25 -6.70
N TYR A 112 -5.75 7.44 -7.59
CA TYR A 112 -4.44 7.65 -8.21
C TYR A 112 -4.36 6.93 -9.56
N HIS A 113 -4.02 7.67 -10.61
CA HIS A 113 -3.85 7.11 -11.94
C HIS A 113 -2.38 6.72 -12.16
N ASN A 114 -2.04 5.45 -11.96
CA ASN A 114 -0.67 4.97 -12.18
C ASN A 114 -0.41 4.76 -13.68
N THR A 115 0.40 5.63 -14.29
CA THR A 115 0.84 5.50 -15.69
C THR A 115 2.10 4.65 -15.87
N SER A 116 2.76 4.27 -14.76
CA SER A 116 4.01 3.52 -14.76
C SER A 116 3.78 2.02 -14.65
N GLN A 117 4.52 1.23 -15.43
CA GLN A 117 4.58 -0.23 -15.26
C GLN A 117 5.19 -0.64 -13.91
N ASN A 118 6.09 0.18 -13.36
CA ASN A 118 6.68 -0.08 -12.05
C ASN A 118 5.64 0.19 -10.94
N MET A 119 5.39 -0.84 -10.13
CA MET A 119 4.46 -0.84 -9.00
C MET A 119 5.11 -0.45 -7.67
N ILE A 120 6.39 -0.08 -7.68
CA ILE A 120 7.09 0.51 -6.53
C ILE A 120 7.52 1.92 -6.92
N ARG A 121 6.99 2.92 -6.21
CA ARG A 121 7.27 4.34 -6.47
C ARG A 121 7.94 4.96 -5.25
N LYS A 122 8.78 5.96 -5.49
CA LYS A 122 9.28 6.80 -4.39
C LYS A 122 8.18 7.73 -3.93
N TYR A 123 8.06 7.93 -2.62
CA TYR A 123 7.04 8.79 -2.04
C TYR A 123 7.18 10.25 -2.50
N GLU A 124 8.43 10.75 -2.53
CA GLU A 124 8.78 12.10 -2.99
C GLU A 124 8.10 12.49 -4.32
N ASN A 125 7.97 11.53 -5.24
CA ASN A 125 7.50 11.79 -6.60
C ASN A 125 5.98 11.78 -6.76
N ILE A 126 5.22 11.21 -5.81
CA ILE A 126 3.78 10.97 -6.00
C ILE A 126 2.92 11.38 -4.80
N HIS A 127 3.52 11.79 -3.68
CA HIS A 127 2.79 12.09 -2.44
C HIS A 127 1.65 13.11 -2.61
N ASN A 128 1.81 14.06 -3.55
CA ASN A 128 0.85 15.09 -3.91
C ASN A 128 -0.23 14.63 -4.91
N GLU A 129 -0.07 13.45 -5.53
CA GLU A 129 -1.00 12.87 -6.50
C GLU A 129 -1.90 11.78 -5.89
N LEU A 130 -1.58 11.31 -4.68
CA LEU A 130 -2.37 10.32 -3.95
C LEU A 130 -3.59 10.98 -3.28
N GLU A 131 -4.64 11.23 -4.05
CA GLU A 131 -5.87 11.88 -3.56
C GLU A 131 -6.65 10.95 -2.62
N VAL A 132 -7.02 11.44 -1.44
CA VAL A 132 -7.94 10.74 -0.53
C VAL A 132 -9.36 10.93 -1.05
N ASN A 133 -9.94 9.88 -1.61
CA ASN A 133 -11.30 9.86 -2.13
C ASN A 133 -12.33 9.69 -0.99
N GLN A 134 -12.08 8.78 -0.06
CA GLN A 134 -12.98 8.49 1.05
C GLN A 134 -12.22 7.94 2.26
N ILE A 135 -12.72 8.21 3.47
CA ILE A 135 -12.29 7.54 4.70
C ILE A 135 -13.50 6.79 5.27
N LEU A 136 -13.43 5.47 5.28
CA LEU A 136 -14.50 4.60 5.75
C LEU A 136 -14.64 4.65 7.27
N LYS A 137 -15.87 4.49 7.78
CA LYS A 137 -16.13 4.41 9.23
C LYS A 137 -15.59 3.11 9.82
N ASN A 138 -15.75 2.01 9.09
CA ASN A 138 -15.27 0.67 9.43
C ASN A 138 -14.19 0.22 8.44
N ILE A 139 -13.53 -0.89 8.75
CA ILE A 139 -12.59 -1.53 7.83
C ILE A 139 -13.33 -1.97 6.56
N PHE A 140 -12.69 -1.78 5.42
CA PHE A 140 -13.18 -2.13 4.10
C PHE A 140 -13.63 -3.58 4.03
N SER A 141 -14.81 -3.78 3.47
CA SER A 141 -15.52 -5.05 3.40
C SER A 141 -16.26 -5.20 2.07
N ASN A 142 -16.87 -6.36 1.84
CA ASN A 142 -17.69 -6.62 0.65
C ASN A 142 -18.85 -5.63 0.45
N ASN A 143 -19.29 -4.92 1.49
CA ASN A 143 -20.41 -3.97 1.37
C ASN A 143 -19.97 -2.60 0.84
N ASP A 144 -18.68 -2.28 0.88
CA ASP A 144 -18.14 -0.96 0.55
C ASP A 144 -17.93 -0.76 -0.96
N PHE A 145 -18.01 -1.83 -1.76
CA PHE A 145 -17.86 -1.74 -3.22
C PHE A 145 -18.92 -0.87 -3.90
N LEU A 146 -20.13 -0.83 -3.36
CA LEU A 146 -21.24 -0.06 -3.94
C LEU A 146 -21.09 1.44 -3.67
N SER A 147 -20.55 1.82 -2.51
CA SER A 147 -20.44 3.23 -2.09
C SER A 147 -19.25 3.97 -2.72
N ILE A 148 -18.26 3.24 -3.25
CA ILE A 148 -17.04 3.81 -3.85
C ILE A 148 -17.23 4.19 -5.32
N ARG A 149 -18.30 3.71 -5.96
CA ARG A 149 -18.59 3.91 -7.39
C ARG A 149 -19.56 5.07 -7.68
N GLU A 150 -20.09 5.73 -6.65
CA GLU A 150 -20.95 6.92 -6.75
C GLU A 150 -20.13 8.22 -6.77
#